data_AF-A0A377CW85-F1
#
_entry.id   AF-A0A377CW85-F1
#
_cell.length_a   1.000
_cell.length_b   1.000
_cell.length_c   1.000
_cell.angle_alpha   90.00
_cell.angle_beta   90.00
_cell.angle_gamma   90.00
#
_symmetry.space_group_name_H-M   'P 1'
#
loop_
_entity.id
_entity.type
_entity.pdbx_description
1 polymer ?
#
loop_
_entity_poly.entity_id
_entity_poly.type
_entity_poly.pdbx_seq_one_letter_code
_entity_poly.pdbx_strand_id
1 'polypeptide(L)' 'MNQLTAYTLRLGDNCLVLSQRLGEWCGHAPELEIDLALANIGLDLLGQARNFLSYAAEFSGRRR' A
#
# COMPACT_ATOMS: atom_id res chain seq x y z
N MET A 1 3.21 18.28 -11.04
CA MET A 1 3.39 16.80 -11.06
C MET A 1 2.91 16.29 -12.42
N ASN A 2 3.65 15.41 -13.12
CA ASN A 2 3.15 14.86 -14.40
C ASN A 2 2.06 13.82 -14.17
N GLN A 3 1.32 13.47 -15.23
CA GLN A 3 0.22 12.50 -15.16
C GLN A 3 0.68 11.13 -14.64
N LEU A 4 1.86 10.66 -15.05
CA LEU A 4 2.42 9.38 -14.59
C LEU A 4 2.67 9.39 -13.09
N THR A 5 3.44 10.34 -12.55
CA THR A 5 3.74 10.46 -11.11
C THR A 5 2.46 10.59 -10.30
N ALA A 6 1.50 11.41 -10.73
CA ALA A 6 0.23 11.58 -10.02
C ALA A 6 -0.61 10.29 -10.01
N TYR A 7 -0.62 9.55 -11.12
CA TYR A 7 -1.34 8.28 -11.22
C TYR A 7 -0.69 7.19 -10.37
N THR A 8 0.64 7.02 -10.46
CA THR A 8 1.38 6.06 -9.63
C THR A 8 1.23 6.38 -8.14
N LEU A 9 1.28 7.66 -7.76
CA LEU A 9 1.09 8.07 -6.37
C LEU A 9 -0.29 7.65 -5.85
N ARG A 10 -1.36 7.87 -6.63
CA ARG A 10 -2.72 7.43 -6.27
C ARG A 10 -2.83 5.91 -6.09
N LEU A 11 -2.16 5.11 -6.93
CA LEU A 11 -2.12 3.65 -6.75
C LEU A 11 -1.42 3.28 -5.44
N GLY A 12 -0.28 3.91 -5.15
CA GLY A 12 0.44 3.73 -3.90
C GLY A 12 -0.38 4.10 -2.67
N ASP A 13 -1.09 5.24 -2.71
CA ASP A 13 -1.95 5.71 -1.62
C ASP A 13 -3.12 4.76 -1.36
N ASN A 14 -3.76 4.24 -2.43
CA ASN A 14 -4.83 3.25 -2.30
C ASN A 14 -4.35 1.99 -1.56
N CYS A 15 -3.21 1.43 -1.99
CA CYS A 15 -2.61 0.27 -1.36
C CYS A 15 -2.21 0.55 0.09
N LEU A 16 -1.63 1.74 0.37
CA LEU A 16 -1.17 2.12 1.71
C LEU A 16 -2.33 2.26 2.70
N VAL A 17 -3.38 3.00 2.31
CA VAL A 17 -4.55 3.21 3.18
C VAL A 17 -5.27 1.91 3.45
N LEU A 18 -5.47 1.06 2.43
CA LEU A 18 -6.12 -0.22 2.64
C LEU A 18 -5.27 -1.18 3.50
N SER A 19 -3.95 -1.20 3.32
CA SER A 19 -3.03 -1.94 4.19
C SER A 19 -3.16 -1.51 5.66
N GLN A 20 -3.26 -0.20 5.91
CA GLN A 20 -3.48 0.32 7.28
C GLN A 20 -4.82 -0.16 7.85
N ARG A 21 -5.90 -0.19 7.06
CA ARG A 21 -7.21 -0.70 7.50
C ARG A 21 -7.20 -2.19 7.79
N LEU A 22 -6.46 -2.98 7.04
CA LEU A 22 -6.28 -4.40 7.36
C LEU A 22 -5.46 -4.60 8.63
N GLY A 23 -4.52 -3.70 8.93
CA GLY A 23 -3.79 -3.72 10.20
C GLY A 23 -4.68 -3.55 11.43
N GLU A 24 -5.82 -2.86 11.31
CA GLU A 24 -6.80 -2.69 12.39
C GLU A 24 -7.49 -4.01 12.78
N TRP A 25 -7.45 -5.03 11.92
CA TRP A 25 -8.03 -6.34 12.17
C TRP A 25 -7.10 -7.31 12.91
N CYS A 26 -5.82 -6.97 13.10
CA CYS A 26 -4.83 -7.86 13.69
C CYS A 26 -5.23 -8.30 15.12
N GLY A 27 -5.55 -9.58 15.28
CA GLY A 27 -6.01 -10.17 16.54
C GLY A 27 -7.49 -9.92 16.85
N HIS A 28 -8.25 -9.42 15.86
CA HIS A 28 -9.67 -9.10 15.96
C HIS A 28 -10.52 -9.82 14.91
N ALA A 29 -9.94 -10.70 14.09
CA ALA A 29 -10.70 -11.48 13.11
C ALA A 29 -11.50 -12.62 13.79
N PRO A 30 -12.55 -13.16 13.14
CA PRO A 30 -13.38 -14.22 13.73
C PRO A 30 -12.63 -15.53 13.99
N GLU A 31 -11.61 -15.84 13.19
CA GLU A 31 -10.83 -17.07 13.23
C GLU A 31 -9.35 -16.76 12.96
N LEU A 32 -8.44 -17.59 13.49
CA LEU A 32 -7.00 -17.37 13.37
C LEU A 32 -6.53 -17.41 11.91
N GLU A 33 -7.12 -18.28 11.10
CA GLU A 33 -6.87 -18.42 9.67
C GLU A 33 -7.24 -17.14 8.91
N ILE A 34 -8.31 -16.48 9.32
CA ILE A 34 -8.76 -15.22 8.74
C ILE A 34 -7.83 -14.09 9.18
N ASP A 35 -7.43 -14.05 10.46
CA ASP A 35 -6.46 -13.08 10.97
C ASP A 35 -5.14 -13.15 10.19
N LEU A 36 -4.64 -14.37 9.97
CA LEU A 36 -3.44 -14.62 9.16
C LEU A 36 -3.65 -14.20 7.70
N ALA A 37 -4.81 -14.50 7.11
CA ALA A 37 -5.12 -14.11 5.74
C ALA A 37 -5.18 -12.57 5.58
N LEU A 38 -5.85 -11.86 6.50
CA LEU A 38 -5.93 -10.39 6.48
C LEU A 38 -4.56 -9.76 6.68
N ALA A 39 -3.74 -10.28 7.60
CA ALA A 39 -2.37 -9.83 7.79
C ALA A 39 -1.51 -10.04 6.53
N ASN A 40 -1.66 -11.18 5.86
CA ASN A 40 -0.93 -11.48 4.63
C ASN A 40 -1.32 -10.54 3.48
N ILE A 41 -2.61 -10.30 3.28
CA ILE A 41 -3.11 -9.34 2.27
C ILE A 41 -2.64 -7.91 2.62
N GLY A 42 -2.69 -7.54 3.90
CA GLY A 42 -2.20 -6.25 4.39
C GLY A 42 -0.71 -6.05 4.09
N LEU A 43 0.11 -7.10 4.27
CA LEU A 43 1.54 -7.08 3.96
C LEU A 43 1.80 -6.98 2.45
N ASP A 44 1.06 -7.71 1.63
CA ASP A 44 1.17 -7.63 0.16
C ASP A 44 0.82 -6.23 -0.34
N LEU A 45 -0.27 -5.63 0.16
CA LEU A 45 -0.66 -4.26 -0.17
C LEU A 45 0.39 -3.25 0.30
N LEU A 46 1.01 -3.44 1.46
CA LEU A 46 2.11 -2.59 1.91
C LEU A 46 3.32 -2.69 0.98
N GLY A 47 3.63 -3.90 0.50
CA GLY A 47 4.65 -4.14 -0.52
C GLY A 47 4.35 -3.40 -1.82
N GLN A 48 3.11 -3.49 -2.32
CA GLN A 48 2.65 -2.75 -3.50
C GLN A 48 2.75 -1.23 -3.31
N ALA A 49 2.30 -0.73 -2.15
CA ALA A 49 2.40 0.68 -1.79
C ALA A 49 3.85 1.17 -1.84
N ARG A 50 4.78 0.40 -1.24
CA ARG A 50 6.21 0.72 -1.29
C ARG A 50 6.75 0.79 -2.72
N ASN A 51 6.36 -0.16 -3.58
CA ASN A 51 6.79 -0.17 -4.98
C ASN A 51 6.30 1.07 -5.74
N PHE A 52 5.00 1.38 -5.64
CA PHE A 52 4.41 2.53 -6.32
C PHE A 52 4.93 3.87 -5.78
N LEU A 53 5.01 4.04 -4.46
CA LEU A 53 5.49 5.27 -3.85
C LEU A 53 6.97 5.52 -4.15
N SER A 54 7.80 4.47 -4.13
CA SER A 54 9.23 4.58 -4.52
C SER A 54 9.37 4.98 -5.98
N TYR A 55 8.60 4.37 -6.89
CA TYR A 55 8.58 4.74 -8.30
C TYR A 55 8.10 6.19 -8.47
N ALA A 56 7.04 6.61 -7.80
CA ALA A 56 6.57 8.00 -7.84
C ALA A 56 7.65 8.98 -7.37
N ALA A 57 8.40 8.63 -6.31
CA ALA A 57 9.49 9.42 -5.77
C ALA A 57 10.67 9.55 -6.76
N GLU A 58 11.07 8.49 -7.46
CA GLU A 58 12.12 8.54 -8.49
C GLU A 58 11.80 9.56 -9.59
N PHE A 59 10.55 9.59 -10.05
CA PHE A 59 10.11 10.51 -11.10
C PHE A 59 9.87 11.94 -10.60
N SER A 60 9.53 12.11 -9.32
CA SER A 60 9.47 13.43 -8.70
C SER A 60 10.87 13.99 -8.42
N GLY A 61 11.86 13.14 -8.12
CA GLY A 61 13.24 13.50 -7.86
C GLY A 61 14.06 13.80 -9.11
N ARG A 62 13.82 13.09 -10.22
CA ARG A 62 14.45 13.36 -11.53
C ARG A 62 14.12 14.73 -12.15
N ARG A 63 13.16 15.47 -11.58
CA ARG A 63 12.71 16.76 -12.10
C ARG A 63 13.16 17.97 -11.28
N ARG A 64 14.12 17.79 -10.38
CA ARG A 64 14.84 18.89 -9.73
C ARG A 64 16.18 19.13 -10.39
#